data_AF-A0A0Q0HTK8-F1
#
_entry.id   AF-A0A0Q0HTK8-F1
#
_cell.length_a   1.000
_cell.length_b   1.000
_cell.length_c   1.000
_cell.angle_alpha   90.00
_cell.angle_beta   90.00
_cell.angle_gamma   90.00
#
_symmetry.space_group_name_H-M   'P 1'
#
loop_
_entity.id
_entity.type
_entity.pdbx_description
1 polymer ?
#
loop_
_entity_poly.entity_id
_entity_poly.type
_entity_poly.pdbx_seq_one_letter_code
_entity_poly.pdbx_strand_id
1 'polypeptide(L)'
;MNKTQPSGQDLEQQLNNILDFVTQPINQSAESNSDVSEHTALNKALYYLKHNQAPLAAKWMRLAAMAGNHRAQFYLGLFFVKGQGVPKSVFHATAWLSLASSQGYEPATAALDDLRKYIDTKRLRDAQCYAASLFEQIHQIQYAHLIPKND
;
A
#
# COMPACT_ATOMS: atom_id res chain seq x y z
N MET A 1 12.67 -26.19 -14.82
CA MET A 1 12.53 -25.05 -13.88
C MET A 1 11.43 -24.12 -14.35
N ASN A 2 10.19 -24.28 -13.86
CA ASN A 2 9.16 -23.24 -14.04
C ASN A 2 9.42 -22.17 -12.98
N LYS A 3 9.85 -20.97 -13.38
CA LYS A 3 9.79 -19.78 -12.52
C LYS A 3 8.32 -19.39 -12.41
N THR A 4 7.56 -20.08 -11.55
CA THR A 4 6.23 -19.64 -11.14
C THR A 4 6.39 -18.25 -10.55
N GLN A 5 5.88 -17.24 -11.26
CA GLN A 5 5.89 -15.86 -10.81
C GLN A 5 5.10 -15.78 -9.49
N PRO A 6 5.57 -15.04 -8.47
CA PRO A 6 4.89 -14.93 -7.18
C PRO A 6 3.47 -14.41 -7.41
N SER A 7 2.49 -15.05 -6.79
CA SER A 7 1.09 -14.62 -6.83
C SER A 7 0.92 -13.28 -6.12
N GLY A 8 -0.23 -12.62 -6.30
CA GLY A 8 -0.54 -11.38 -5.58
C GLY A 8 -0.40 -11.52 -4.05
N GLN A 9 -0.81 -12.67 -3.51
CA GLN A 9 -0.70 -12.96 -2.08
C GLN A 9 0.76 -13.15 -1.62
N ASP A 10 1.61 -13.77 -2.44
CA ASP A 10 3.05 -13.90 -2.16
C ASP A 10 3.72 -12.52 -2.09
N LEU A 11 3.32 -11.61 -2.97
CA LEU A 11 3.86 -10.25 -3.03
C LEU A 11 3.41 -9.39 -1.84
N GLU A 12 2.16 -9.56 -1.39
CA GLU A 12 1.67 -8.96 -0.14
C GLU A 12 2.47 -9.44 1.07
N GLN A 13 2.71 -10.75 1.17
CA GLN A 13 3.49 -11.33 2.26
C GLN A 13 4.93 -10.84 2.23
N GLN A 14 5.55 -10.77 1.05
CA GLN A 14 6.89 -10.20 0.90
C GLN A 14 6.95 -8.75 1.40
N LEU A 15 5.97 -7.93 1.00
CA LEU A 15 5.86 -6.54 1.48
C LEU A 15 5.71 -6.48 3.00
N ASN A 16 4.86 -7.34 3.58
CA ASN A 16 4.68 -7.42 5.02
C ASN A 16 5.97 -7.79 5.75
N ASN A 17 6.67 -8.81 5.27
CA ASN A 17 7.94 -9.26 5.86
C ASN A 17 9.01 -8.15 5.83
N ILE A 18 9.08 -7.40 4.72
CA ILE A 18 10.00 -6.28 4.60
C ILE A 18 9.63 -5.17 5.60
N LEU A 19 8.36 -4.80 5.69
CA LEU A 19 7.92 -3.77 6.62
C LEU A 19 8.11 -4.19 8.07
N ASP A 20 7.90 -5.47 8.40
CA ASP A 20 8.12 -6.01 9.74
C ASP A 20 9.61 -5.96 10.13
N PHE A 21 10.50 -6.41 9.23
CA PHE A 21 11.95 -6.39 9.45
C PHE A 21 12.49 -4.96 9.67
N VAL A 22 12.03 -3.99 8.87
CA VAL A 22 12.56 -2.61 8.92
C VAL A 22 11.88 -1.76 10.02
N THR A 23 10.82 -2.26 10.68
CA THR A 23 10.08 -1.51 11.72
C THR A 23 10.20 -2.08 13.14
N GLN A 24 11.28 -2.82 13.41
CA GLN A 24 11.66 -3.22 14.78
C GLN A 24 11.56 -2.03 15.76
N PRO A 25 11.05 -2.24 16.97
CA PRO A 25 10.50 -1.17 17.80
C PRO A 25 11.56 -0.13 18.17
N ILE A 26 11.28 1.13 17.80
CA ILE A 26 11.91 2.27 18.45
C ILE A 26 11.24 2.38 19.83
N ASN A 27 12.07 2.32 20.87
CA ASN A 27 11.67 2.39 22.28
C ASN A 27 10.74 3.60 22.54
N GLN A 28 9.73 3.36 23.39
CA GLN A 28 8.61 4.23 23.78
C GLN A 28 8.94 5.74 23.91
N SER A 29 8.10 6.62 23.34
CA SER A 29 7.75 7.98 23.86
C SER A 29 6.99 8.85 22.85
N ALA A 30 5.94 8.32 22.21
CA ALA A 30 4.99 9.16 21.48
C ALA A 30 3.57 8.63 21.69
N GLU A 31 3.09 8.92 22.90
CA GLU A 31 1.74 9.31 23.26
C GLU A 31 0.55 8.48 22.77
N SER A 32 -0.06 7.84 23.77
CA SER A 32 -1.50 7.82 24.03
C SER A 32 -2.29 8.91 23.31
N ASN A 33 -3.17 8.51 22.41
CA ASN A 33 -4.59 8.86 22.51
C ASN A 33 -5.41 7.97 21.58
N SER A 34 -6.48 7.45 22.17
CA SER A 34 -7.52 6.60 21.64
C SER A 34 -8.28 7.29 20.50
N ASP A 35 -7.95 6.97 19.26
CA ASP A 35 -8.92 6.68 18.19
C ASP A 35 -8.17 6.26 16.93
N VAL A 36 -8.25 4.98 16.55
CA VAL A 36 -7.71 4.50 15.26
C VAL A 36 -8.77 4.77 14.18
N SER A 37 -9.10 6.05 13.99
CA SER A 37 -9.87 6.49 12.82
C SER A 37 -8.95 6.51 11.60
N GLU A 38 -9.49 6.31 10.40
CA GLU A 38 -8.76 6.25 9.11
C GLU A 38 -7.79 7.44 8.91
N HIS A 39 -8.12 8.60 9.47
CA HIS A 39 -7.28 9.81 9.47
C HIS A 39 -6.00 9.67 10.31
N THR A 40 -6.03 8.88 11.38
CA THR A 40 -4.91 8.68 12.30
C THR A 40 -3.75 7.95 11.64
N ALA A 41 -4.01 6.95 10.80
CA ALA A 41 -2.95 6.18 10.13
C ALA A 41 -2.20 7.02 9.08
N LEU A 42 -2.92 7.79 8.26
CA LEU A 42 -2.31 8.68 7.27
C LEU A 42 -1.51 9.80 7.95
N ASN A 43 -2.05 10.41 9.01
CA ASN A 43 -1.36 11.46 9.76
C ASN A 43 -0.08 10.94 10.40
N LYS A 44 -0.12 9.73 10.99
CA LYS A 44 1.08 9.06 11.51
C LYS A 44 2.11 8.82 10.40
N ALA A 45 1.67 8.35 9.24
CA ALA A 45 2.57 8.12 8.10
C ALA A 45 3.30 9.40 7.67
N LEU A 46 2.56 10.52 7.55
CA LEU A 46 3.13 11.83 7.22
C LEU A 46 4.03 12.38 8.32
N TYR A 47 3.70 12.14 9.58
CA TYR A 47 4.56 12.47 10.72
C TYR A 47 5.92 11.77 10.59
N TYR A 48 5.94 10.44 10.48
CA TYR A 48 7.19 9.69 10.34
C TYR A 48 7.97 10.07 9.08
N LEU A 49 7.27 10.40 7.99
CA LEU A 49 7.90 10.90 6.77
C LEU A 49 8.65 12.21 7.00
N LYS A 50 8.03 13.15 7.75
CA LYS A 50 8.64 14.44 8.12
C LYS A 50 9.86 14.26 9.03
N HIS A 51 9.84 13.25 9.89
CA HIS A 51 10.95 12.91 10.79
C HIS A 51 12.02 12.02 10.14
N ASN A 52 12.01 11.88 8.80
CA ASN A 52 12.95 11.07 8.03
C ASN A 52 12.94 9.57 8.40
N GLN A 53 11.85 9.08 8.98
CA GLN A 53 11.62 7.68 9.32
C GLN A 53 10.80 7.01 8.23
N ALA A 54 11.37 6.94 7.03
CA ALA A 54 10.71 6.41 5.84
C ALA A 54 10.11 4.99 6.01
N PRO A 55 10.74 4.03 6.72
CA PRO A 55 10.15 2.69 6.89
C PRO A 55 8.90 2.68 7.76
N LEU A 56 8.90 3.45 8.85
CA LEU A 56 7.73 3.61 9.71
C LEU A 56 6.63 4.36 8.96
N ALA A 57 6.98 5.39 8.18
CA ALA A 57 6.05 6.06 7.30
C ALA A 57 5.40 5.09 6.32
N ALA A 58 6.18 4.19 5.70
CA ALA A 58 5.66 3.21 4.75
C ALA A 58 4.68 2.21 5.40
N LYS A 59 4.96 1.78 6.63
CA LYS A 59 4.06 0.90 7.39
C LYS A 59 2.72 1.58 7.69
N TRP A 60 2.75 2.80 8.22
CA TRP A 60 1.52 3.54 8.49
C TRP A 60 0.78 3.93 7.20
N MET A 61 1.51 4.21 6.12
CA MET A 61 0.93 4.48 4.81
C MET A 61 0.23 3.23 4.25
N ARG A 62 0.83 2.03 4.42
CA ARG A 62 0.18 0.76 4.08
C ARG A 62 -1.11 0.57 4.85
N LEU A 63 -1.10 0.78 6.17
CA LEU A 63 -2.30 0.65 6.99
C LEU A 63 -3.41 1.60 6.52
N ALA A 64 -3.08 2.86 6.25
CA ALA A 64 -4.04 3.82 5.71
C ALA A 64 -4.53 3.44 4.30
N ALA A 65 -3.66 2.88 3.45
CA ALA A 65 -4.02 2.42 2.11
C ALA A 65 -4.97 1.21 2.14
N MET A 66 -4.74 0.28 3.08
CA MET A 66 -5.61 -0.89 3.33
C MET A 66 -6.94 -0.52 3.97
N ALA A 67 -7.03 0.66 4.61
CA ALA A 67 -8.30 1.23 5.07
C ALA A 67 -9.10 1.90 3.94
N GLY A 68 -8.66 1.79 2.68
CA GLY A 68 -9.36 2.35 1.51
C GLY A 68 -9.00 3.78 1.17
N ASN A 69 -8.10 4.44 1.92
CA ASN A 69 -7.75 5.83 1.65
C ASN A 69 -6.95 5.97 0.33
N HIS A 70 -7.59 6.53 -0.70
CA HIS A 70 -6.99 6.72 -2.03
C HIS A 70 -5.71 7.58 -2.01
N ARG A 71 -5.60 8.56 -1.10
CA ARG A 71 -4.37 9.37 -0.96
C ARG A 71 -3.23 8.50 -0.41
N ALA A 72 -3.51 7.65 0.57
CA ALA A 72 -2.52 6.75 1.13
C ALA A 72 -2.06 5.70 0.09
N GLN A 73 -2.99 5.16 -0.70
CA GLN A 73 -2.66 4.26 -1.82
C GLN A 73 -1.74 4.93 -2.83
N PHE A 74 -2.01 6.20 -3.18
CA PHE A 74 -1.15 6.98 -4.05
C PHE A 74 0.26 7.18 -3.46
N TYR A 75 0.36 7.62 -2.21
CA TYR A 75 1.66 7.85 -1.58
C TYR A 75 2.46 6.56 -1.40
N LEU A 76 1.80 5.45 -1.08
CA LEU A 76 2.45 4.14 -1.01
C LEU A 76 2.98 3.71 -2.38
N GLY A 77 2.23 3.96 -3.45
CA GLY A 77 2.71 3.80 -4.82
C GLY A 77 3.98 4.61 -5.09
N LEU A 78 4.02 5.88 -4.70
CA LEU A 78 5.22 6.72 -4.80
C LEU A 78 6.38 6.23 -3.95
N PHE A 79 6.13 5.65 -2.78
CA PHE A 79 7.18 5.07 -1.93
C PHE A 79 7.85 3.91 -2.65
N PHE A 80 7.10 3.08 -3.39
CA PHE A 80 7.68 2.04 -4.24
C PHE A 80 8.43 2.58 -5.47
N VAL A 81 8.01 3.71 -6.05
CA VAL A 81 8.78 4.35 -7.14
C VAL A 81 10.11 4.87 -6.63
N LYS A 82 10.08 5.59 -5.50
CA LYS A 82 11.26 6.26 -4.93
C LYS A 82 12.14 5.35 -4.09
N GLY A 83 11.61 4.22 -3.62
CA GLY A 83 12.29 3.34 -2.66
C GLY A 83 12.32 3.93 -1.25
N GLN A 84 11.25 4.64 -0.86
CA GLN A 84 11.20 5.38 0.39
C GLN A 84 10.66 4.49 1.51
N GLY A 85 11.56 3.89 2.28
CA GLY A 85 11.19 2.98 3.38
C GLY A 85 10.73 1.59 2.94
N VAL A 86 10.63 1.38 1.63
CA VAL A 86 10.35 0.09 0.97
C VAL A 86 11.31 -0.06 -0.22
N PRO A 87 11.65 -1.29 -0.64
CA PRO A 87 12.44 -1.50 -1.84
C PRO A 87 11.71 -1.01 -3.08
N LYS A 88 12.46 -0.46 -4.02
CA LYS A 88 11.91 0.03 -5.29
C LYS A 88 11.20 -1.11 -6.02
N SER A 89 9.95 -0.88 -6.41
CA SER A 89 9.18 -1.89 -7.13
C SER A 89 8.14 -1.25 -8.04
N VAL A 90 8.46 -1.18 -9.33
CA VAL A 90 7.54 -0.68 -10.38
C VAL A 90 6.24 -1.47 -10.41
N PHE A 91 6.29 -2.78 -10.10
CA PHE A 91 5.11 -3.64 -10.02
C PHE A 91 4.15 -3.18 -8.91
N HIS A 92 4.64 -3.07 -7.67
CA HIS A 92 3.81 -2.64 -6.53
C HIS A 92 3.36 -1.18 -6.70
N ALA A 93 4.22 -0.31 -7.22
CA ALA A 93 3.87 1.08 -7.52
C ALA A 93 2.67 1.15 -8.48
N THR A 94 2.72 0.40 -9.58
CA THR A 94 1.63 0.33 -10.57
C THR A 94 0.35 -0.20 -9.92
N ALA A 95 0.43 -1.21 -9.08
CA ALA A 95 -0.76 -1.78 -8.44
C ALA A 95 -1.45 -0.79 -7.50
N TRP A 96 -0.70 -0.18 -6.58
CA TRP A 96 -1.24 0.79 -5.62
C TRP A 96 -1.75 2.07 -6.28
N LEU A 97 -1.07 2.55 -7.32
CA LEU A 97 -1.54 3.70 -8.09
C LEU A 97 -2.78 3.35 -8.92
N SER A 98 -2.89 2.13 -9.46
CA SER A 98 -4.10 1.68 -10.18
C SER A 98 -5.31 1.70 -9.28
N LEU A 99 -5.13 1.31 -8.02
CA LEU A 99 -6.17 1.35 -6.99
C LEU A 99 -6.58 2.79 -6.63
N ALA A 100 -5.61 3.69 -6.45
CA ALA A 100 -5.93 5.11 -6.21
C ALA A 100 -6.64 5.74 -7.43
N SER A 101 -6.21 5.39 -8.64
CA SER A 101 -6.82 5.86 -9.89
C SER A 101 -8.23 5.32 -10.09
N SER A 102 -8.53 4.07 -9.69
CA SER A 102 -9.89 3.52 -9.79
C SER A 102 -10.88 4.21 -8.85
N GLN A 103 -10.39 4.80 -7.76
CA GLN A 103 -11.16 5.67 -6.87
C GLN A 103 -11.28 7.13 -7.37
N GLY A 104 -10.81 7.44 -8.59
CA GLY A 104 -10.91 8.77 -9.19
C GLY A 104 -9.82 9.76 -8.77
N TYR A 105 -8.73 9.30 -8.16
CA TYR A 105 -7.62 10.19 -7.79
C TYR A 105 -6.74 10.52 -9.01
N GLU A 106 -7.02 11.64 -9.66
CA GLU A 106 -6.33 12.07 -10.90
C GLU A 106 -4.79 12.07 -10.82
N PRO A 107 -4.14 12.48 -9.72
CA PRO A 107 -2.68 12.43 -9.64
C PRO A 107 -2.11 11.01 -9.74
N ALA A 108 -2.88 9.99 -9.34
CA ALA A 108 -2.46 8.59 -9.52
C ALA A 108 -2.49 8.17 -10.99
N THR A 109 -3.47 8.64 -11.77
CA THR A 109 -3.56 8.37 -13.20
C THR A 109 -2.35 8.90 -13.95
N ALA A 110 -1.95 10.15 -13.69
CA ALA A 110 -0.76 10.73 -14.28
C ALA A 110 0.52 9.96 -13.90
N ALA A 111 0.65 9.54 -12.64
CA ALA A 111 1.79 8.74 -12.18
C ALA A 111 1.82 7.33 -12.82
N LEU A 112 0.67 6.72 -13.07
CA LEU A 112 0.56 5.44 -13.79
C LEU A 112 0.99 5.56 -15.24
N ASP A 113 0.56 6.61 -15.94
CA ASP A 113 0.94 6.80 -17.34
C ASP A 113 2.44 7.04 -17.49
N ASP A 114 3.09 7.66 -16.51
CA ASP A 114 4.55 7.74 -16.51
C ASP A 114 5.19 6.37 -16.24
N LEU A 115 4.70 5.62 -15.25
CA LEU A 115 5.20 4.28 -14.90
C LEU A 115 5.03 3.25 -16.02
N ARG A 116 3.98 3.39 -16.85
CA ARG A 116 3.70 2.52 -18.01
C ARG A 116 4.88 2.44 -18.97
N LYS A 117 5.70 3.48 -19.06
CA LYS A 117 6.90 3.51 -19.91
C LYS A 117 8.03 2.59 -19.41
N TYR A 118 8.00 2.24 -18.11
CA TYR A 118 9.05 1.50 -17.42
C TYR A 118 8.65 0.05 -17.06
N ILE A 119 7.50 -0.42 -17.52
CA ILE A 119 6.96 -1.74 -17.21
C ILE A 119 6.46 -2.44 -18.48
N ASP A 120 6.79 -3.73 -18.63
CA ASP A 120 6.30 -4.55 -19.74
C ASP A 120 4.78 -4.72 -19.69
N THR A 121 4.13 -4.83 -20.85
CA THR A 121 2.67 -5.01 -20.98
C THR A 121 2.15 -6.20 -20.18
N LYS A 122 2.88 -7.32 -20.15
CA LYS A 122 2.49 -8.49 -19.34
C LYS A 122 2.51 -8.16 -17.85
N ARG A 123 3.61 -7.54 -17.40
CA ARG A 123 3.82 -7.18 -15.99
C ARG A 123 2.86 -6.09 -15.51
N LEU A 124 2.47 -5.19 -16.41
CA LEU A 124 1.41 -4.21 -16.18
C LEU A 124 0.08 -4.90 -15.90
N ARG A 125 -0.33 -5.86 -16.74
CA ARG A 125 -1.56 -6.63 -16.55
C ARG A 125 -1.53 -7.40 -15.23
N ASP A 126 -0.41 -8.06 -14.93
CA ASP A 126 -0.22 -8.77 -13.67
C ASP A 126 -0.39 -7.81 -12.46
N ALA A 127 0.16 -6.59 -12.54
CA ALA A 127 0.02 -5.58 -11.50
C ALA A 127 -1.42 -5.05 -11.37
N GLN A 128 -2.16 -4.94 -12.47
CA GLN A 128 -3.57 -4.56 -12.47
C GLN A 128 -4.45 -5.66 -11.87
N CYS A 129 -4.20 -6.94 -12.20
CA CYS A 129 -4.86 -8.07 -11.56
C CYS A 129 -4.61 -8.07 -10.05
N TYR A 130 -3.37 -7.79 -9.64
CA TYR A 130 -3.03 -7.65 -8.24
C TYR A 130 -3.77 -6.47 -7.58
N ALA A 131 -3.86 -5.31 -8.25
CA ALA A 131 -4.66 -4.18 -7.77
C ALA A 131 -6.14 -4.54 -7.58
N ALA A 132 -6.71 -5.36 -8.48
CA ALA A 132 -8.08 -5.85 -8.33
C ALA A 132 -8.23 -6.75 -7.08
N SER A 133 -7.27 -7.66 -6.83
CA SER A 133 -7.30 -8.47 -5.60
C SER A 133 -7.18 -7.62 -4.32
N LEU A 134 -6.36 -6.56 -4.35
CA LEU A 134 -6.24 -5.61 -3.24
C LEU A 134 -7.55 -4.84 -3.02
N PHE A 135 -8.22 -4.42 -4.10
CA PHE A 135 -9.52 -3.76 -4.02
C PHE A 135 -10.54 -4.65 -3.32
N GLU A 136 -10.64 -5.91 -3.72
CA GLU A 136 -11.55 -6.88 -3.09
C GLU A 136 -11.22 -7.08 -1.60
N GLN A 137 -9.93 -7.23 -1.26
CA GLN A 137 -9.50 -7.41 0.13
C GLN A 137 -9.83 -6.18 0.99
N ILE A 138 -9.58 -4.97 0.50
CA ILE A 138 -9.91 -3.73 1.19
C ILE A 138 -11.42 -3.61 1.38
N HIS A 139 -12.20 -3.93 0.36
CA HIS A 139 -13.64 -3.96 0.45
C HIS A 139 -14.10 -5.01 1.48
N GLN A 140 -13.55 -6.22 1.47
CA GLN A 140 -13.87 -7.22 2.50
C GLN A 140 -13.57 -6.72 3.91
N ILE A 141 -12.42 -6.07 4.13
CA ILE A 141 -12.05 -5.50 5.45
C ILE A 141 -13.05 -4.41 5.86
N GLN A 142 -13.35 -3.49 4.95
CA GLN A 142 -14.23 -2.36 5.22
C GLN A 142 -15.67 -2.80 5.49
N TYR A 143 -16.19 -3.78 4.74
CA TYR A 143 -17.58 -4.24 4.82
C TYR A 143 -17.75 -5.54 5.63
N ALA A 144 -16.70 -6.09 6.24
CA ALA A 144 -16.75 -7.31 7.06
C ALA A 144 -17.79 -7.21 8.18
N HIS A 145 -17.98 -6.02 8.75
CA HIS A 145 -18.94 -5.76 9.82
C HIS A 145 -20.41 -5.80 9.37
N LEU A 146 -20.67 -5.78 8.05
CA LEU A 146 -22.01 -5.78 7.46
C LEU A 146 -22.47 -7.17 7.02
N ILE A 147 -21.60 -8.18 7.09
CA ILE A 147 -21.96 -9.57 6.82
C ILE A 147 -22.41 -10.19 8.16
N PRO A 148 -23.72 -10.42 8.39
CA PRO A 148 -24.15 -11.13 9.59
C PRO A 148 -23.58 -12.54 9.56
N LYS A 149 -22.85 -12.92 10.61
CA LYS A 149 -22.54 -14.32 10.84
C LYS A 149 -23.86 -14.99 11.20
N ASN A 150 -24.45 -15.74 10.25
CA ASN A 150 -25.48 -16.71 10.60
C ASN A 150 -24.77 -17.81 11.39
N ASP A 151 -24.89 -17.75 12.72
CA ASP A 151 -24.73 -18.90 13.61
C ASP A 151 -25.96 -19.82 13.50
#